data_AF-A0A7V2WU14-F1
#
_entry.id   AF-A0A7V2WU14-F1
#
_cell.length_a   1.000
_cell.length_b   1.000
_cell.length_c   1.000
_cell.angle_alpha   90.00
_cell.angle_beta   90.00
_cell.angle_gamma   90.00
#
_symmetry.space_group_name_H-M   'P 1'
#
loop_
_entity.id
_entity.type
_entity.pdbx_description
1 polymer ?
#
loop_
_entity_poly.entity_id
_entity_poly.type
_entity_poly.pdbx_seq_one_letter_code
_entity_poly.pdbx_strand_id
1 'polypeptide(L)' 'MDTTHLSDVRFADFSLLPEIQSAIEATGFEYCTPIQAETLPLTLQGKDVAGQAQTGTGKTAAFLLGIFQ' A
#
# COMPACT_ATOMS: atom_id res chain seq x y z
N MET A 1 -10.37 16.17 7.74
CA MET A 1 -10.17 15.22 6.63
C MET A 1 -10.81 13.92 7.07
N ASP A 2 -11.88 13.50 6.42
CA ASP A 2 -12.59 12.25 6.76
C ASP A 2 -11.68 11.05 6.46
N THR A 3 -11.26 10.33 7.50
CA THR A 3 -10.38 9.16 7.44
C THR A 3 -11.11 7.86 7.07
N THR A 4 -12.37 7.95 6.64
CA THR A 4 -13.28 6.81 6.36
C THR A 4 -12.83 5.86 5.25
N HIS A 5 -11.68 6.12 4.61
CA HIS A 5 -11.13 5.36 3.49
C HIS A 5 -9.74 4.75 3.79
N LEU A 6 -9.24 4.90 5.02
CA LEU A 6 -7.97 4.33 5.48
C LEU A 6 -8.20 3.15 6.43
N SER A 7 -7.25 2.23 6.46
CA SER A 7 -7.16 1.11 7.40
C SER A 7 -6.26 1.45 8.58
N ASP A 8 -6.15 0.56 9.56
CA ASP A 8 -5.21 0.70 10.69
C ASP A 8 -3.78 0.23 10.36
N VAL A 9 -3.55 -0.30 9.15
CA VAL A 9 -2.24 -0.81 8.72
C VAL A 9 -1.39 0.35 8.20
N ARG A 10 -0.16 0.47 8.71
CA ARG A 10 0.76 1.52 8.27
C ARG A 10 1.67 1.02 7.16
N PHE A 11 2.06 1.91 6.25
CA PHE A 11 3.09 1.57 5.27
C PHE A 11 4.43 1.23 5.92
N ALA A 12 4.74 1.87 7.05
CA ALA A 12 5.95 1.64 7.83
C ALA A 12 6.01 0.23 8.47
N ASP A 13 4.88 -0.49 8.56
CA ASP A 13 4.85 -1.85 9.11
C ASP A 13 5.41 -2.89 8.12
N PHE A 14 5.56 -2.52 6.85
CA PHE A 14 6.15 -3.38 5.82
C PHE A 14 7.66 -3.16 5.71
N SER A 15 8.40 -4.26 5.51
CA SER A 15 9.83 -4.23 5.19
C SER A 15 10.04 -3.82 3.74
N LEU A 16 9.99 -2.51 3.50
CA LEU A 16 10.25 -1.88 2.21
C LEU A 16 11.73 -1.43 2.15
N LEU A 17 12.31 -1.42 0.95
CA LEU A 17 13.54 -0.70 0.60
C LEU A 17 13.51 0.74 1.13
N PRO A 18 14.63 1.22 1.71
CA PRO A 18 14.71 2.53 2.35
C PRO A 18 14.29 3.70 1.45
N GLU A 19 14.61 3.66 0.16
CA GLU A 19 14.24 4.70 -0.80
C GLU A 19 12.73 4.79 -1.02
N ILE A 20 12.01 3.66 -0.97
CA ILE A 20 10.55 3.64 -1.13
C ILE A 20 9.87 4.07 0.16
N GLN A 21 10.37 3.61 1.32
CA GLN A 21 9.90 4.10 2.63
C GLN A 21 10.00 5.62 2.71
N SER A 22 11.16 6.18 2.36
CA SER A 22 11.39 7.63 2.34
C SER A 22 10.44 8.36 1.37
N ALA A 23 10.17 7.78 0.20
CA ALA A 23 9.25 8.37 -0.78
C ALA A 23 7.80 8.36 -0.27
N ILE A 24 7.35 7.26 0.34
CA ILE A 24 6.01 7.13 0.94
C ILE A 24 5.84 8.18 2.04
N GLU A 25 6.82 8.31 2.94
CA GLU A 25 6.82 9.32 4.00
C GLU A 25 6.76 10.75 3.43
N ALA A 26 7.57 11.05 2.41
CA ALA A 26 7.58 12.35 1.76
C ALA A 26 6.24 12.71 1.08
N THR A 27 5.48 11.71 0.62
CA THR A 27 4.12 11.90 0.09
C THR A 27 3.04 12.06 1.17
N GLY A 28 3.38 11.84 2.45
CA GLY A 28 2.43 11.91 3.56
C GLY A 28 1.50 10.71 3.68
N PHE A 29 1.88 9.56 3.11
CA PHE A 29 1.10 8.33 3.20
C PHE A 29 1.47 7.54 4.47
N GLU A 30 0.70 7.76 5.54
CA GLU A 30 0.92 7.06 6.81
C GLU A 30 0.22 5.68 6.84
N TYR A 31 -1.08 5.65 6.51
CA TYR A 31 -1.90 4.45 6.55
C TYR A 31 -2.29 3.97 5.15
N CYS A 32 -2.38 2.66 5.00
CA CYS A 32 -2.88 2.02 3.80
C CYS A 32 -4.40 2.20 3.67
N THR A 33 -4.91 2.26 2.44
CA THR A 33 -6.33 2.00 2.17
C THR A 33 -6.65 0.52 2.38
N PRO A 34 -7.92 0.11 2.56
CA PRO A 34 -8.29 -1.30 2.74
C PRO A 34 -7.72 -2.23 1.68
N ILE A 35 -7.81 -1.86 0.39
CA ILE A 35 -7.29 -2.69 -0.69
C ILE A 35 -5.76 -2.81 -0.65
N GLN A 36 -5.04 -1.77 -0.20
CA GLN A 36 -3.58 -1.83 -0.01
C GLN A 36 -3.23 -2.74 1.17
N ALA A 37 -3.91 -2.58 2.31
CA ALA A 37 -3.68 -3.39 3.51
C ALA A 37 -3.94 -4.88 3.28
N GLU A 38 -4.94 -5.23 2.48
CA GLU A 38 -5.26 -6.62 2.14
C GLU A 38 -4.27 -7.23 1.13
N THR A 39 -3.75 -6.43 0.19
CA THR A 39 -2.96 -6.96 -0.94
C THR A 39 -1.45 -6.91 -0.69
N LEU A 40 -0.92 -5.88 -0.03
CA LEU A 40 0.52 -5.70 0.20
C LEU A 40 1.18 -6.88 0.93
N PRO A 41 0.60 -7.47 1.99
CA PRO A 41 1.21 -8.65 2.63
C PRO A 41 1.42 -9.83 1.67
N LEU A 42 0.57 -9.96 0.65
CA LEU A 42 0.63 -11.04 -0.33
C LEU A 42 1.60 -10.71 -1.47
N THR A 43 1.48 -9.52 -2.06
CA THR A 43 2.32 -9.11 -3.19
C THR A 43 3.79 -8.99 -2.79
N LEU A 44 4.09 -8.48 -1.59
CA LEU A 44 5.46 -8.37 -1.07
C LEU A 44 6.09 -9.74 -0.75
N GLN A 45 5.28 -10.80 -0.67
CA GLN A 45 5.76 -12.19 -0.58
C GLN A 45 5.93 -12.85 -1.96
N GLY A 46 5.77 -12.10 -3.05
CA GLY A 46 5.84 -12.61 -4.42
C GLY A 46 4.66 -13.50 -4.82
N LYS A 47 3.51 -13.37 -4.14
CA LYS A 47 2.29 -14.12 -4.49
C LYS A 47 1.49 -13.38 -5.54
N ASP A 48 0.87 -14.13 -6.45
CA ASP A 48 -0.10 -13.59 -7.39
C ASP A 48 -1.36 -13.11 -6.64
N VAL A 49 -1.83 -11.92 -6.99
CA VAL A 49 -2.99 -11.29 -6.36
C VAL A 49 -3.93 -10.72 -7.42
N ALA A 50 -5.21 -11.07 -7.33
CA ALA A 50 -6.28 -10.41 -8.06
C ALA A 50 -7.06 -9.50 -7.10
N GLY A 51 -6.88 -8.18 -7.22
CA GLY A 51 -7.54 -7.18 -6.37
C GLY A 51 -8.66 -6.45 -7.11
N GLN A 52 -9.86 -6.39 -6.51
CA GLN A 52 -11.00 -5.63 -7.04
C GLN A 52 -11.42 -4.52 -6.07
N ALA A 53 -11.38 -3.27 -6.52
CA ALA A 53 -11.89 -2.11 -5.78
C ALA A 53 -12.24 -0.96 -6.74
N GLN A 54 -13.04 0.01 -6.29
CA GLN A 54 -13.39 1.19 -7.10
C GLN A 54 -12.18 2.07 -7.43
N THR A 55 -12.27 2.93 -8.45
CA THR A 55 -11.22 3.92 -8.76
C THR A 55 -11.03 4.88 -7.60
N GLY A 56 -9.79 5.33 -7.36
CA GLY A 56 -9.45 6.22 -6.24
C GLY A 56 -9.13 5.53 -4.91
N THR A 57 -9.16 4.18 -4.84
CA THR A 57 -8.83 3.43 -3.61
C THR A 57 -7.35 3.06 -3.47
N GLY A 58 -6.46 3.55 -4.33
CA GLY A 58 -5.02 3.32 -4.17
C GLY A 58 -4.48 1.98 -4.71
N LYS A 59 -5.25 1.26 -5.53
CA LYS A 59 -4.80 0.03 -6.23
C LYS A 59 -3.50 0.19 -7.00
N THR A 60 -3.31 1.33 -7.66
CA THR A 60 -2.09 1.61 -8.44
C THR A 60 -0.85 1.59 -7.57
N ALA A 61 -0.90 2.20 -6.38
CA ALA A 61 0.23 2.17 -5.45
C ALA A 61 0.50 0.74 -4.94
N ALA A 62 -0.54 -0.02 -4.58
CA ALA A 62 -0.38 -1.42 -4.16
C ALA A 62 0.33 -2.27 -5.22
N PHE A 63 -0.08 -2.13 -6.50
CA PHE A 63 0.53 -2.85 -7.61
C PHE A 63 1.99 -2.42 -7.85
N LEU A 64 2.27 -1.12 -7.86
CA LEU A 64 3.63 -0.61 -8.07
C LEU A 64 4.58 -1.04 -6.94
N LEU A 65 4.13 -0.99 -5.68
CA LEU A 65 4.89 -1.51 -4.55
C LEU A 65 5.14 -3.02 -4.69
N GLY A 66 4.17 -3.80 -5.17
CA GLY A 66 4.41 -5.22 -5.45
C GLY A 66 5.52 -5.49 -6.48
N ILE A 67 5.85 -4.52 -7.35
CA ILE A 67 6.85 -4.68 -8.43
C ILE A 67 8.21 -4.09 -8.06
N PHE A 68 8.22 -2.89 -7.51
CA PHE A 68 9.44 -2.09 -7.35
C PHE A 68 10.05 -2.17 -5.97
N GLN A 69 9.38 -2.87 -5.05
CA GLN A 69 9.81 -2.98 -3.67
C GLN A 69 10.97 -3.93 -3.45
#